data_AF-A0A4D6NZ95-F1
#
_entry.id   AF-A0A4D6NZ95-F1
#
_cell.length_a   1.000
_cell.length_b   1.000
_cell.length_c   1.000
_cell.angle_alpha   90.00
_cell.angle_beta   90.00
_cell.angle_gamma   90.00
#
_symmetry.space_group_name_H-M   'P 1'
#
loop_
_entity.id
_entity.type
_entity.pdbx_description
1 polymer ?
#
loop_
_entity_poly.entity_id
_entity_poly.type
_entity_poly.pdbx_seq_one_letter_code
_entity_poly.pdbx_strand_id
1 'polypeptide(L)'
;MFNFIILIMIFFCISILLFIFNFTFSKKIIKNREKNSSFECGFDPMSNTRIPFSIQFFLISLMFLIFDIEITMLIPLTFNLLYLNLFMVFSFLFFMIILIFSIYYEYMENMLEWKIF
;
A
#
# COMPACT_ATOMS: atom_id res chain seq x y z
N MET A 1 20.51 12.39 15.28
CA MET A 1 20.56 11.67 13.98
C MET A 1 21.35 10.37 14.05
N PHE A 2 22.59 10.35 14.55
CA PHE A 2 23.41 9.14 14.63
C PHE A 2 22.73 7.97 15.38
N ASN A 3 22.13 8.22 16.54
CA ASN A 3 21.37 7.20 17.29
C ASN A 3 20.17 6.63 16.50
N PHE A 4 19.55 7.45 15.64
CA PHE A 4 18.43 7.02 14.82
C PHE A 4 18.88 6.09 13.69
N ILE A 5 20.03 6.40 13.09
CA ILE A 5 20.68 5.55 12.08
C ILE A 5 21.09 4.21 12.70
N ILE A 6 21.66 4.24 13.92
CA ILE A 6 22.01 3.02 14.65
C ILE A 6 20.77 2.16 14.92
N LEU A 7 19.67 2.77 15.34
CA LEU A 7 18.41 2.04 15.60
C LEU A 7 17.89 1.33 14.34
N ILE A 8 17.88 2.02 13.19
CA ILE A 8 17.46 1.45 11.91
C ILE A 8 18.37 0.27 11.52
N MET A 9 19.68 0.43 11.67
CA MET A 9 20.64 -0.64 11.39
C MET A 9 20.43 -1.86 12.30
N ILE A 10 20.15 -1.65 13.58
CA ILE A 10 19.86 -2.74 14.53
C ILE A 10 18.61 -3.51 14.08
N PHE A 11 17.51 -2.84 13.73
CA PHE A 11 16.30 -3.54 13.26
C PHE A 11 16.54 -4.35 11.99
N PHE A 12 17.31 -3.81 11.04
CA PHE A 12 17.66 -4.52 9.82
C PHE A 12 18.59 -5.72 10.09
N CYS A 13 19.55 -5.59 10.99
CA CYS A 13 20.40 -6.71 11.41
C CYS A 13 19.58 -7.83 12.08
N ILE A 14 18.61 -7.47 12.94
CA ILE A 14 17.75 -8.45 13.61
C ILE A 14 16.90 -9.22 12.59
N SER A 15 16.29 -8.54 11.60
CA SER A 15 15.48 -9.22 10.59
C SER A 15 16.30 -10.18 9.73
N ILE A 16 17.53 -9.81 9.37
CA ILE A 16 18.47 -10.67 8.64
C ILE A 16 18.89 -11.87 9.49
N LEU A 17 19.23 -11.66 10.77
CA LEU A 17 19.61 -12.74 11.67
C LEU A 17 18.48 -13.76 11.82
N LEU A 18 17.23 -13.30 11.97
CA LEU A 18 16.06 -14.18 12.03
C LEU A 18 15.85 -14.94 10.71
N PHE A 19 16.06 -14.29 9.56
CA PHE A 19 15.99 -14.96 8.26
C PHE A 19 17.05 -16.06 8.13
N ILE A 20 18.30 -15.76 8.47
CA ILE A 20 19.41 -16.73 8.43
C ILE A 20 19.13 -17.89 9.38
N PHE A 21 18.72 -17.59 10.62
CA PHE A 21 18.38 -18.61 11.61
C PHE A 21 17.25 -19.52 11.09
N ASN A 22 16.17 -18.95 10.54
CA ASN A 22 15.11 -19.75 9.95
C ASN A 22 15.64 -20.61 8.79
N PHE A 23 16.45 -20.03 7.90
CA PHE A 23 17.03 -20.76 6.77
C PHE A 23 17.90 -21.93 7.22
N THR A 24 18.81 -21.72 8.19
CA THR A 24 19.71 -22.78 8.70
C THR A 24 18.99 -23.85 9.50
N PHE A 25 17.99 -23.48 10.31
CA PHE A 25 17.23 -24.45 11.13
C PHE A 25 16.07 -25.10 10.36
N SER A 26 15.68 -24.58 9.20
CA SER A 26 14.61 -25.17 8.40
C SER A 26 15.02 -26.58 7.92
N LYS A 27 14.20 -27.58 8.26
CA LYS A 27 14.38 -28.97 7.82
C LYS A 27 14.10 -29.19 6.32
N LYS A 28 14.24 -28.15 5.47
CA LYS A 28 14.01 -28.17 4.01
C LYS A 28 15.15 -28.84 3.22
N ILE A 29 16.01 -29.62 3.87
CA ILE A 29 17.17 -30.28 3.26
C ILE A 29 16.73 -31.36 2.25
N ILE A 30 15.57 -31.99 2.47
CA ILE A 30 15.06 -33.02 1.57
C ILE A 30 14.21 -32.35 0.48
N LYS A 31 14.86 -31.96 -0.62
CA LYS A 31 14.22 -31.50 -1.86
C LYS A 31 13.45 -32.66 -2.51
N ASN A 32 12.30 -33.02 -1.95
CA ASN A 32 11.38 -33.95 -2.62
C ASN A 32 10.82 -33.26 -3.86
N ARG A 33 10.95 -33.91 -5.02
CA ARG A 33 10.42 -33.43 -6.31
C ARG A 33 8.97 -32.98 -6.21
N GLU A 34 8.14 -33.71 -5.46
CA GLU A 34 6.71 -33.41 -5.28
C GLU A 34 6.43 -32.17 -4.43
N LYS A 35 7.37 -31.73 -3.59
CA LYS A 35 7.25 -30.45 -2.87
C LYS A 35 7.67 -29.25 -3.73
N ASN A 36 8.44 -29.51 -4.78
CA ASN A 36 8.94 -28.50 -5.70
C ASN A 36 8.08 -28.42 -6.98
N SER A 37 7.17 -29.36 -7.22
CA SER A 37 6.12 -29.24 -8.22
C SER A 37 4.98 -28.36 -7.71
N SER A 38 4.26 -27.71 -8.63
CA SER A 38 3.01 -27.04 -8.33
C SER A 38 2.04 -28.02 -7.65
N PHE A 39 1.35 -27.55 -6.60
CA PHE A 39 0.26 -28.30 -5.97
C PHE A 39 -0.94 -28.26 -6.90
N GLU A 40 -0.92 -29.11 -7.90
CA GLU A 40 -2.02 -29.28 -8.83
C GLU A 40 -2.84 -30.47 -8.34
N CYS A 41 -4.16 -30.31 -8.32
CA CYS A 41 -5.01 -31.44 -8.63
C CYS A 41 -4.69 -31.89 -10.07
N GLY A 42 -3.55 -32.56 -10.31
CA GLY A 42 -3.18 -33.34 -11.50
C GLY A 42 -3.34 -32.72 -12.90
N PHE A 43 -3.60 -31.42 -13.05
CA PHE A 43 -3.85 -30.79 -14.34
C PHE A 43 -2.92 -29.60 -14.53
N ASP A 44 -2.15 -29.63 -15.63
CA ASP A 44 -1.46 -28.46 -16.14
C ASP A 44 -2.49 -27.33 -16.32
N PRO A 45 -2.18 -26.08 -15.92
CA PRO A 45 -3.08 -24.97 -16.16
C PRO A 45 -3.21 -24.73 -17.68
N MET A 46 -4.24 -25.32 -18.29
CA MET A 46 -4.77 -24.92 -19.58
C MET A 46 -5.52 -23.60 -19.41
N SER A 47 -4.79 -22.52 -19.11
CA SER A 47 -5.38 -21.19 -19.09
C SER A 47 -4.36 -20.14 -19.51
N ASN A 48 -4.80 -19.28 -20.44
CA ASN A 48 -4.00 -18.19 -20.98
C ASN A 48 -3.38 -17.35 -19.85
N THR A 49 -2.16 -16.89 -20.08
CA THR A 49 -1.41 -15.97 -19.17
C THR A 49 -2.14 -14.66 -18.88
N ARG A 50 -3.24 -14.36 -19.59
CA ARG A 50 -4.10 -13.21 -19.38
C ARG A 50 -5.31 -13.62 -18.55
N ILE A 51 -5.14 -13.55 -17.25
CA ILE A 51 -6.25 -13.60 -16.29
C ILE A 51 -7.05 -12.29 -16.49
N PRO A 52 -8.40 -12.34 -16.55
CA PRO A 52 -9.20 -11.13 -16.65
C PRO A 52 -8.86 -10.22 -15.46
N PHE A 53 -8.42 -9.00 -15.78
CA PHE A 53 -8.07 -8.01 -14.78
C PHE A 53 -9.33 -7.33 -14.26
N SER A 54 -9.45 -7.26 -12.94
CA SER A 54 -10.55 -6.61 -12.24
C SER A 54 -10.37 -5.09 -12.22
N ILE A 55 -11.16 -4.37 -13.02
CA ILE A 55 -11.13 -2.90 -13.15
C ILE A 55 -11.23 -2.19 -11.79
N GLN A 56 -12.00 -2.74 -10.85
CA GLN A 56 -12.16 -2.19 -9.50
C GLN A 56 -10.84 -2.07 -8.74
N PHE A 57 -9.95 -3.07 -8.81
CA PHE A 57 -8.65 -3.00 -8.13
C PHE A 57 -7.73 -1.94 -8.72
N PHE A 58 -7.84 -1.67 -10.03
CA PHE A 58 -7.10 -0.56 -10.66
C PHE A 58 -7.67 0.80 -10.27
N LEU A 59 -8.99 0.92 -10.17
CA LEU A 59 -9.62 2.16 -9.73
C LEU A 59 -9.23 2.49 -8.28
N ILE A 60 -9.19 1.50 -7.40
CA ILE A 60 -8.74 1.67 -6.01
C ILE A 60 -7.27 2.11 -5.95
N SER A 61 -6.37 1.53 -6.76
CA SER A 61 -4.96 1.92 -6.75
C SER A 61 -4.74 3.33 -7.31
N LEU A 62 -5.51 3.71 -8.33
CA LEU A 62 -5.48 5.06 -8.91
C LEU A 62 -6.02 6.09 -7.91
N MET A 63 -7.12 5.77 -7.21
CA MET A 63 -7.66 6.63 -6.14
C MET A 63 -6.68 6.80 -4.99
N PHE A 64 -6.04 5.72 -4.54
CA PHE A 64 -5.00 5.80 -3.52
C PHE A 64 -3.88 6.77 -3.92
N LEU A 65 -3.44 6.73 -5.18
CA LEU A 65 -2.40 7.62 -5.70
C LEU A 65 -2.84 9.10 -5.66
N ILE A 66 -4.07 9.39 -6.07
CA ILE A 66 -4.60 10.77 -6.05
C ILE A 66 -4.71 11.26 -4.60
N PHE A 67 -5.29 10.46 -3.71
CA PHE A 67 -5.43 10.82 -2.29
C PHE A 67 -4.08 11.01 -1.60
N ASP A 68 -3.06 10.23 -1.94
CA ASP A 68 -1.71 10.41 -1.38
C ASP A 68 -1.12 11.77 -1.81
N ILE A 69 -1.28 12.16 -3.08
CA ILE A 69 -0.86 13.48 -3.56
C ILE A 69 -1.62 14.60 -2.82
N GLU A 70 -2.93 14.46 -2.65
CA GLU A 70 -3.75 15.44 -1.93
C GLU A 70 -3.32 15.59 -0.46
N ILE A 71 -3.03 14.48 0.22
CA ILE A 71 -2.53 14.50 1.61
C ILE A 71 -1.15 15.14 1.67
N THR A 72 -0.25 14.86 0.72
CA THR A 72 1.07 15.50 0.70
C THR A 72 0.97 17.03 0.54
N MET A 73 -0.05 17.53 -0.18
CA MET A 73 -0.32 18.98 -0.27
C MET A 73 -0.83 19.59 1.04
N LEU A 74 -1.38 18.80 1.97
CA LEU A 74 -1.81 19.30 3.30
C LEU A 74 -0.63 19.46 4.28
N ILE A 75 0.46 18.71 4.09
CA ILE A 75 1.61 18.69 5.02
C ILE A 75 2.23 20.08 5.28
N PRO A 76 2.43 20.96 4.29
CA PRO A 76 2.98 22.30 4.51
C PRO A 76 2.18 23.16 5.50
N LEU A 77 0.88 22.90 5.70
CA LEU A 77 0.09 23.61 6.69
C LEU A 77 0.55 23.29 8.11
N THR A 78 0.80 22.01 8.42
CA THR A 78 1.12 21.58 9.79
C THR A 78 2.44 22.19 10.28
N PHE A 79 3.39 22.39 9.37
CA PHE A 79 4.65 23.05 9.66
C PHE A 79 4.54 24.57 9.82
N ASN A 80 3.58 25.21 9.15
CA ASN A 80 3.42 26.67 9.13
C ASN A 80 2.33 27.21 10.07
N LEU A 81 1.82 26.39 11.00
CA LEU A 81 0.73 26.77 11.93
C LEU A 81 1.00 28.06 12.72
N LEU A 82 2.27 28.36 13.02
CA LEU A 82 2.68 29.55 13.77
C LEU A 82 2.61 30.85 12.95
N TYR A 83 2.60 30.77 11.61
CA TYR A 83 2.64 31.90 10.69
C TYR A 83 1.43 31.93 9.75
N LEU A 84 0.26 31.53 10.25
CA LEU A 84 -0.96 31.52 9.46
C LEU A 84 -1.55 32.92 9.28
N ASN A 85 -1.64 33.35 8.02
CA ASN A 85 -2.48 34.49 7.63
C ASN A 85 -3.92 34.05 7.43
N LEU A 86 -4.89 34.97 7.66
CA LEU A 86 -6.32 34.72 7.40
C LEU A 86 -6.58 34.18 6.00
N PHE A 87 -5.88 34.72 4.98
CA PHE A 87 -5.98 34.24 3.60
C PHE A 87 -5.60 32.76 3.46
N MET A 88 -4.53 32.32 4.14
CA MET A 88 -4.03 30.94 4.10
C MET A 88 -5.02 29.96 4.77
N VAL A 89 -5.68 30.41 5.85
CA VAL A 89 -6.74 29.65 6.50
C VAL A 89 -7.95 29.48 5.57
N PHE A 90 -8.38 30.53 4.89
CA PHE A 90 -9.49 30.44 3.93
C PHE A 90 -9.16 29.54 2.74
N SER A 91 -7.96 29.64 2.16
CA SER A 91 -7.55 28.74 1.07
C SER A 91 -7.51 27.29 1.51
N PHE A 92 -7.07 27.02 2.74
CA PHE A 92 -7.06 25.66 3.28
C PHE A 92 -8.47 25.12 3.52
N LEU A 93 -9.36 25.92 4.12
CA LEU A 93 -10.76 25.53 4.31
C LEU A 93 -11.44 25.21 2.98
N PHE A 94 -11.19 26.03 1.96
CA PHE A 94 -11.67 25.78 0.61
C PHE A 94 -11.12 24.47 0.03
N PHE A 95 -9.83 24.21 0.19
CA PHE A 95 -9.21 22.96 -0.26
C PHE A 95 -9.80 21.74 0.47
N MET A 96 -10.01 21.81 1.78
CA MET A 96 -10.64 20.73 2.56
C MET A 96 -12.08 20.45 2.11
N ILE A 97 -12.86 21.48 1.76
CA ILE A 97 -14.21 21.30 1.24
C ILE A 97 -14.18 20.53 -0.09
N ILE A 98 -13.23 20.87 -0.98
CA ILE A 98 -13.06 20.16 -2.26
C ILE A 98 -12.74 18.68 -2.03
N LEU A 99 -11.83 18.36 -1.11
CA LEU A 99 -11.47 16.97 -0.77
C LEU A 99 -12.68 16.17 -0.29
N ILE A 100 -13.45 16.74 0.64
CA ILE A 100 -14.67 16.10 1.17
C ILE A 100 -15.68 15.88 0.05
N PHE A 101 -15.83 16.85 -0.85
CA PHE A 101 -16.75 16.72 -1.98
C PHE A 101 -16.30 15.66 -2.99
N SER A 102 -15.00 15.54 -3.27
CA SER A 102 -14.45 14.50 -4.15
C SER A 102 -14.75 13.10 -3.61
N ILE A 103 -14.46 12.87 -2.33
CA ILE A 103 -14.73 11.59 -1.66
C ILE A 103 -16.23 11.28 -1.68
N TYR A 104 -17.06 12.29 -1.41
CA TYR A 104 -18.51 12.11 -1.46
C TYR A 104 -19.00 11.74 -2.86
N TYR A 105 -18.46 12.40 -3.90
CA TYR A 105 -18.80 12.08 -5.29
C TYR A 105 -18.42 10.64 -5.64
N GLU A 106 -17.21 10.20 -5.29
CA GLU A 106 -16.74 8.83 -5.53
C GLU A 106 -17.56 7.77 -4.78
N TYR A 107 -18.02 8.10 -3.56
CA TYR A 107 -18.91 7.24 -2.80
C TYR A 107 -20.26 7.05 -3.50
N MET A 108 -20.84 8.13 -4.04
CA MET A 108 -22.12 8.05 -4.76
C MET A 108 -22.03 7.27 -6.07
N GLU A 109 -20.87 7.25 -6.72
CA GLU A 109 -20.61 6.46 -7.94
C GLU A 109 -20.42 4.96 -7.64
N ASN A 110 -20.54 4.52 -6.38
CA ASN A 110 -20.36 3.13 -5.93
C ASN A 110 -19.03 2.49 -6.40
N MET A 111 -18.01 3.31 -6.70
CA MET A 111 -16.68 2.84 -7.12
C MET A 111 -15.97 2.06 -6.02
N LEU A 112 -16.40 2.28 -4.77
CA LEU A 112 -15.88 1.66 -3.55
C LEU A 112 -16.68 0.42 -3.13
N GLU A 113 -17.83 0.14 -3.77
CA GLU A 113 -18.63 -1.03 -3.43
C GLU A 113 -18.04 -2.29 -4.05
N TRP A 114 -17.82 -3.29 -3.19
CA TRP A 114 -17.35 -4.59 -3.61
C TRP A 114 -18.53 -5.32 -4.23
N LYS A 115 -18.53 -5.47 -5.56
CA LYS A 115 -19.41 -6.44 -6.21
C LYS A 115 -18.90 -7.82 -5.84
N ILE A 116 -19.44 -8.38 -4.76
CA ILE A 116 -19.41 -9.81 -4.53
C ILE A 116 -20.17 -10.42 -5.71
N PHE A 117 -19.45 -11.19 -6.53
CA PHE A 117 -20.05 -11.97 -7.61
C PHE A 117 -21.15 -12.89 -7.08
#